data_AF-A0ABC9PG80-F1
#
_entry.id   AF-A0ABC9PG80-F1
#
_cell.length_a   1.000
_cell.length_b   1.000
_cell.length_c   1.000
_cell.angle_alpha   90.00
_cell.angle_beta   90.00
_cell.angle_gamma   90.00
#
_symmetry.space_group_name_H-M   'P 1'
#
loop_
_entity.id
_entity.type
_entity.pdbx_description
1 polymer ?
#
loop_
_entity_poly.entity_id
_entity_poly.type
_entity_poly.pdbx_seq_one_letter_code
_entity_poly.pdbx_strand_id
1 'polypeptide(L)'
;MALTDEEIQQVMAKRKEIIEQNEDTVFYIGTNENRKYYTIIEIKNETTQGIAFVPSDSEGKNLDYTQTSVVYLGTQVGLETVWVTPTDPILVPNESTRNAIKAREALSPQYNDMELFYKNAAEEVAKHNGTITNLSAYSQSGVPGVKIGAKYKVPQITTFVDWGGIGALNSGVFTKSELEYINSHTHSYSDSGKDLTSLDGGGGKIVYGKVFTAEGTHGINSPWGDHAPEFFHLKGNRLDIDWYYKKNMFATGMSEAQVRKIAKVKAQKAKETNLLDWGTWFDSTDPEVYVKEYLEKYGPFEPEPVDKVKLNNKTIMELHKKMGSVSGSKLISLREELVATVADNARLQGSLYQSEVDQKLAQAKESAENHISEVHEAAYQMAKSLSSSEVETLLSEFTLETCWDAGLETGTLEQSASYARKLSEIAEVLEAASGKIVALDKEQAALFGLSK
;
A
#
# COMPACT_ATOMS: atom_id res chain seq x y z
N MET A 1 -13.31 -4.70 9.82
CA MET A 1 -12.27 -5.05 8.83
C MET A 1 -10.92 -4.75 9.46
N ALA A 2 -9.87 -5.49 9.12
CA ALA A 2 -8.52 -5.10 9.54
C ALA A 2 -8.16 -3.73 8.95
N LEU A 3 -7.38 -2.91 9.67
CA LEU A 3 -6.78 -1.71 9.09
C LEU A 3 -5.93 -2.12 7.87
N THR A 4 -5.94 -1.28 6.86
CA THR A 4 -5.07 -1.42 5.69
C THR A 4 -3.62 -1.14 6.05
N ASP A 5 -2.67 -1.64 5.25
CA ASP A 5 -1.25 -1.37 5.46
C ASP A 5 -0.95 0.14 5.36
N GLU A 6 -1.63 0.86 4.47
CA GLU A 6 -1.60 2.32 4.36
C GLU A 6 -2.02 3.01 5.66
N GLU A 7 -3.12 2.58 6.28
CA GLU A 7 -3.57 3.14 7.56
C GLU A 7 -2.58 2.83 8.69
N ILE A 8 -2.05 1.61 8.75
CA ILE A 8 -1.01 1.21 9.71
C ILE A 8 0.25 2.06 9.54
N GLN A 9 0.66 2.34 8.30
CA GLN A 9 1.79 3.20 8.01
C GLN A 9 1.56 4.63 8.52
N GLN A 10 0.36 5.18 8.34
CA GLN A 10 0.02 6.52 8.86
C GLN A 10 0.10 6.57 10.40
N VAL A 11 -0.29 5.49 11.08
CA VAL A 11 -0.08 5.36 12.54
C VAL A 11 1.41 5.36 12.87
N MET A 12 2.22 4.58 12.15
CA MET A 12 3.68 4.53 12.36
C MET A 12 4.37 5.86 12.05
N ALA A 13 3.87 6.65 11.11
CA ALA A 13 4.40 7.98 10.82
C ALA A 13 4.23 8.92 12.02
N LYS A 14 3.15 8.76 12.79
CA LYS A 14 2.87 9.51 14.02
C LYS A 14 3.52 8.92 15.28
N ARG A 15 4.41 7.93 15.15
CA ARG A 15 5.00 7.20 16.29
C ARG A 15 5.57 8.09 17.40
N LYS A 16 6.25 9.18 17.04
CA LYS A 16 6.87 10.11 18.00
C LYS A 16 5.82 10.86 18.83
N GLU A 17 4.70 11.23 18.20
CA GLU A 17 3.60 11.93 18.85
C GLU A 17 2.80 11.00 19.77
N ILE A 18 2.59 9.76 19.33
CA ILE A 18 1.74 8.77 20.02
C ILE A 18 2.45 8.14 21.21
N ILE A 19 3.76 7.83 21.10
CA ILE A 19 4.46 7.01 22.11
C ILE A 19 4.67 7.73 23.46
N GLU A 20 4.46 9.04 23.50
CA GLU A 20 4.52 9.86 24.72
C GLU A 20 3.14 10.06 25.38
N GLN A 21 2.08 9.50 24.81
CA GLN A 21 0.71 9.61 25.33
C GLN A 21 0.42 8.56 26.41
N ASN A 22 -0.81 8.60 26.95
CA ASN A 22 -1.32 7.65 27.93
C ASN A 22 -2.46 6.81 27.35
N GLU A 23 -2.86 5.75 28.05
CA GLU A 23 -4.14 5.07 27.81
C GLU A 23 -5.31 6.06 27.80
N ASP A 24 -6.39 5.70 27.10
CA ASP A 24 -7.59 6.53 26.85
C ASP A 24 -7.35 7.79 26.00
N THR A 25 -6.13 8.01 25.51
CA THR A 25 -5.84 9.12 24.59
C THR A 25 -6.42 8.84 23.21
N VAL A 26 -7.16 9.82 22.67
CA VAL A 26 -7.68 9.80 21.30
C VAL A 26 -6.65 10.41 20.34
N PHE A 27 -6.37 9.71 19.25
CA PHE A 27 -5.58 10.23 18.12
C PHE A 27 -6.33 9.98 16.81
N TYR A 28 -5.83 10.57 15.72
CA TYR A 28 -6.40 10.36 14.39
C TYR A 28 -5.34 10.19 13.32
N ILE A 29 -5.70 9.52 12.24
CA ILE A 29 -4.96 9.49 10.96
C ILE A 29 -5.84 10.09 9.84
N GLY A 30 -5.27 10.26 8.65
CA GLY A 30 -5.94 10.92 7.52
C GLY A 30 -5.80 12.44 7.50
N THR A 31 -6.45 13.07 6.52
CA THR A 31 -6.45 14.53 6.32
C THR A 31 -7.42 15.22 7.27
N ASN A 32 -7.37 16.56 7.35
CA ASN A 32 -8.30 17.34 8.18
C ASN A 32 -9.78 17.09 7.82
N GLU A 33 -10.06 16.81 6.54
CA GLU A 33 -11.41 16.60 6.02
C GLU A 33 -11.88 15.15 6.12
N ASN A 34 -10.96 14.19 6.30
CA ASN A 34 -11.27 12.76 6.38
C ASN A 34 -10.48 12.07 7.51
N ARG A 35 -10.73 12.52 8.74
CA ARG A 35 -10.09 11.98 9.94
C ARG A 35 -10.71 10.66 10.36
N LYS A 36 -9.85 9.68 10.65
CA LYS A 36 -10.22 8.42 11.32
C LYS A 36 -9.65 8.43 12.72
N TYR A 37 -10.52 8.28 13.72
CA TYR A 37 -10.16 8.39 15.14
C TYR A 37 -9.96 7.03 15.77
N TYR A 38 -9.02 6.98 16.71
CA TYR A 38 -8.65 5.78 17.45
C TYR A 38 -8.35 6.16 18.90
N THR A 39 -8.64 5.25 19.82
CA THR A 39 -8.32 5.40 21.24
C THR A 39 -7.28 4.36 21.64
N ILE A 40 -6.25 4.81 22.35
CA ILE A 40 -5.19 3.95 22.90
C ILE A 40 -5.76 3.16 24.08
N ILE A 41 -5.62 1.83 24.04
CA ILE A 41 -6.10 0.94 25.11
C ILE A 41 -4.96 0.30 25.91
N GLU A 42 -3.73 0.34 25.39
CA GLU A 42 -2.52 -0.13 26.06
C GLU A 42 -1.33 0.56 25.38
N ILE A 43 -0.36 1.05 26.17
CA ILE A 43 0.83 1.74 25.66
C ILE A 43 2.04 1.43 26.52
N LYS A 44 3.17 1.17 25.87
CA LYS A 44 4.45 0.93 26.54
C LYS A 44 5.57 1.64 25.80
N ASN A 45 6.29 2.50 26.51
CA ASN A 45 7.43 3.28 26.00
C ASN A 45 8.71 2.98 26.78
N GLU A 46 9.22 1.76 26.66
CA GLU A 46 10.49 1.33 27.28
C GLU A 46 11.45 0.83 26.20
N THR A 47 12.23 -0.24 26.49
CA THR A 47 13.06 -0.93 25.50
C THR A 47 12.25 -1.30 24.24
N THR A 48 11.02 -1.75 24.44
CA THR A 48 10.03 -1.97 23.40
C THR A 48 9.03 -0.82 23.40
N GLN A 49 8.82 -0.22 22.23
CA GLN A 49 7.79 0.79 22.02
C GLN A 49 6.58 0.12 21.36
N GLY A 50 5.49 -0.04 22.11
CA GLY A 50 4.28 -0.72 21.67
C GLY A 50 3.04 0.10 21.98
N ILE A 51 2.08 0.08 21.05
CA ILE A 51 0.75 0.64 21.24
C ILE A 51 -0.30 -0.38 20.82
N ALA A 52 -1.41 -0.44 21.55
CA ALA A 52 -2.62 -1.10 21.11
C ALA A 52 -3.77 -0.09 21.12
N PHE A 53 -4.58 -0.11 20.06
CA PHE A 53 -5.65 0.87 19.89
C PHE A 53 -6.83 0.28 19.14
N VAL A 54 -7.98 0.92 19.33
CA VAL A 54 -9.26 0.55 18.72
C VAL A 54 -9.85 1.75 17.98
N PRO A 55 -10.61 1.56 16.90
CA PRO A 55 -11.39 2.63 16.29
C PRO A 55 -12.34 3.26 17.31
N SER A 56 -12.50 4.58 17.22
CA SER A 56 -13.39 5.35 18.08
C SER A 56 -14.02 6.53 17.33
N ASP A 57 -14.92 7.25 17.99
CA ASP A 57 -15.28 8.61 17.58
C ASP A 57 -14.22 9.62 18.06
N SER A 58 -14.42 10.90 17.72
CA SER A 58 -13.54 12.01 18.12
C SER A 58 -13.53 12.29 19.63
N GLU A 59 -14.48 11.73 20.39
CA GLU A 59 -14.59 11.89 21.84
C GLU A 59 -14.08 10.66 22.63
N GLY A 60 -13.69 9.59 21.94
CA GLY A 60 -13.21 8.35 22.54
C GLY A 60 -14.32 7.49 23.19
N LYS A 61 -15.59 7.67 22.83
CA LYS A 61 -16.72 7.01 23.52
C LYS A 61 -17.21 5.74 22.83
N ASN A 62 -17.24 5.71 21.51
CA ASN A 62 -17.71 4.56 20.72
C ASN A 62 -16.55 3.63 20.32
N LEU A 63 -15.95 2.95 21.31
CA LEU A 63 -14.81 2.06 21.12
C LEU A 63 -15.21 0.75 20.39
N ASP A 64 -14.56 0.45 19.27
CA ASP A 64 -14.77 -0.79 18.53
C ASP A 64 -13.65 -1.81 18.75
N TYR A 65 -13.79 -2.59 19.82
CA TYR A 65 -12.85 -3.67 20.15
C TYR A 65 -12.83 -4.82 19.13
N THR A 66 -13.76 -4.89 18.17
CA THR A 66 -13.76 -5.94 17.13
C THR A 66 -12.68 -5.71 16.06
N GLN A 67 -12.05 -4.53 16.05
CA GLN A 67 -11.04 -4.10 15.08
C GLN A 67 -9.78 -3.57 15.80
N THR A 68 -9.25 -4.34 16.75
CA THR A 68 -8.08 -3.90 17.52
C THR A 68 -6.78 -4.06 16.73
N SER A 69 -5.91 -3.07 16.81
CA SER A 69 -4.56 -3.11 16.23
C SER A 69 -3.49 -3.06 17.30
N VAL A 70 -2.45 -3.88 17.16
CA VAL A 70 -1.22 -3.83 17.96
C VAL A 70 -0.07 -3.39 17.06
N VAL A 71 0.65 -2.33 17.43
CA VAL A 71 1.73 -1.78 16.62
C VAL A 71 2.99 -1.60 17.47
N TYR A 72 4.08 -2.21 17.02
CA TYR A 72 5.42 -2.01 17.58
C TYR A 72 6.15 -0.96 16.76
N LEU A 73 6.44 0.17 17.40
CA LEU A 73 6.97 1.38 16.76
C LEU A 73 8.50 1.40 16.64
N GLY A 74 9.16 0.37 17.18
CA GLY A 74 10.61 0.21 17.18
C GLY A 74 11.18 -0.11 18.56
N THR A 75 12.50 -0.05 18.66
CA THR A 75 13.25 -0.24 19.90
C THR A 75 13.97 1.06 20.23
N GLN A 76 13.94 1.47 21.50
CA GLN A 76 14.83 2.54 21.96
C GLN A 76 16.29 2.06 21.93
N VAL A 77 17.15 2.83 21.26
CA VAL A 77 18.61 2.70 21.38
C VAL A 77 18.97 3.23 22.76
N GLY A 78 19.06 2.35 23.75
CA GLY A 78 19.61 2.73 25.04
C GLY A 78 21.10 3.01 24.88
N LEU A 79 21.54 4.18 25.32
CA LEU A 79 22.95 4.55 25.36
C LEU A 79 23.45 4.44 26.80
N GLU A 80 24.57 3.76 27.01
CA GLU A 80 25.30 3.79 28.27
C GLU A 80 26.50 4.73 28.14
N THR A 81 26.80 5.43 29.21
CA THR A 81 28.01 6.25 29.28
C THR A 81 29.17 5.37 29.70
N VAL A 82 30.15 5.19 28.81
CA VAL A 82 31.42 4.53 29.11
C VAL A 82 32.49 5.59 29.29
N TRP A 83 33.09 5.62 30.47
CA TRP A 83 34.18 6.53 30.80
C TRP A 83 35.50 5.93 30.32
N VAL A 84 36.08 6.52 29.27
CA VAL A 84 37.41 6.13 28.78
C VAL A 84 38.50 6.74 29.66
N THR A 85 38.22 7.93 30.19
CA THR A 85 38.97 8.60 31.27
C THR A 85 37.95 9.26 32.23
N PRO A 86 38.35 9.72 33.43
CA PRO A 86 37.44 10.41 34.36
C PRO A 86 36.78 11.68 33.81
N THR A 87 37.26 12.22 32.68
CA THR A 87 36.75 13.44 32.06
C THR A 87 36.18 13.24 30.66
N ASP A 88 36.39 12.06 30.05
CA ASP A 88 35.97 11.77 28.67
C ASP A 88 34.94 10.62 28.63
N PRO A 89 33.64 10.95 28.77
CA PRO A 89 32.58 9.99 28.53
C PRO A 89 32.39 9.78 27.03
N ILE A 90 32.28 8.51 26.62
CA ILE A 90 31.78 8.12 25.30
C ILE A 90 30.42 7.46 25.51
N LEU A 91 29.42 7.93 24.76
CA LEU A 91 28.12 7.26 24.68
C LEU A 91 28.27 6.04 23.77
N VAL A 92 28.07 4.85 24.32
CA VAL A 92 28.03 3.62 23.54
C VAL A 92 26.64 3.00 23.67
N PRO A 93 26.15 2.26 22.67
CA PRO A 93 24.91 1.49 22.82
C PRO A 93 25.01 0.58 24.04
N ASN A 94 24.01 0.61 24.91
CA ASN A 94 23.94 -0.21 26.12
C ASN A 94 23.82 -1.70 25.77
N GLU A 95 23.97 -2.58 26.77
CA GLU A 95 23.96 -4.02 26.54
C GLU A 95 22.69 -4.55 25.86
N SER A 96 21.51 -4.01 26.18
CA SER A 96 20.24 -4.35 25.53
C SER A 96 20.25 -4.01 24.03
N THR A 97 20.71 -2.81 23.69
CA THR A 97 20.84 -2.33 22.32
C THR A 97 21.92 -3.10 21.55
N ARG A 98 23.06 -3.39 22.19
CA ARG A 98 24.10 -4.23 21.61
C ARG A 98 23.61 -5.66 21.38
N ASN A 99 22.80 -6.23 22.27
CA ASN A 99 22.27 -7.57 22.13
C ASN A 99 21.15 -7.64 21.08
N ALA A 100 20.35 -6.58 20.92
CA ALA A 100 19.42 -6.43 19.81
C ALA A 100 20.13 -6.32 18.45
N ILE A 101 21.21 -5.53 18.38
CA ILE A 101 22.09 -5.41 17.21
C ILE A 101 22.90 -6.70 16.94
N LYS A 102 23.27 -7.44 18.00
CA LYS A 102 24.04 -8.71 17.94
C LYS A 102 23.17 -9.96 17.82
N ALA A 103 21.84 -9.86 17.84
CA ALA A 103 20.92 -11.00 17.69
C ALA A 103 20.96 -11.53 16.24
N ARG A 104 22.11 -12.11 15.87
CA ARG A 104 22.41 -12.70 14.57
C ARG A 104 21.88 -14.14 14.47
N GLU A 105 21.44 -14.75 15.59
CA GLU A 105 21.17 -16.20 15.66
C GLU A 105 19.99 -16.63 16.58
N ALA A 106 19.24 -15.73 17.25
CA ALA A 106 18.10 -16.09 18.10
C ALA A 106 17.07 -14.96 18.22
N LEU A 107 15.82 -15.28 18.62
CA LEU A 107 14.80 -14.29 18.99
C LEU A 107 15.43 -13.23 19.92
N SER A 108 15.33 -11.95 19.57
CA SER A 108 15.91 -10.88 20.37
C SER A 108 15.33 -10.94 21.79
N PRO A 109 16.08 -10.51 22.83
CA PRO A 109 15.53 -10.40 24.20
C PRO A 109 14.20 -9.63 24.28
N GLN A 110 13.95 -8.75 23.30
CA GLN A 110 12.73 -7.97 23.13
C GLN A 110 11.48 -8.83 22.84
N TYR A 111 11.65 -10.06 22.32
CA TYR A 111 10.52 -10.95 22.03
C TYR A 111 9.63 -11.18 23.27
N ASN A 112 10.23 -11.36 24.44
CA ASN A 112 9.46 -11.60 25.67
C ASN A 112 8.65 -10.36 26.09
N ASP A 113 9.26 -9.16 25.97
CA ASP A 113 8.59 -7.90 26.31
C ASP A 113 7.44 -7.60 25.33
N MET A 114 7.66 -7.87 24.04
CA MET A 114 6.63 -7.74 23.02
C MET A 114 5.51 -8.77 23.22
N GLU A 115 5.84 -10.03 23.51
CA GLU A 115 4.82 -11.05 23.78
C GLU A 115 3.99 -10.70 25.03
N LEU A 116 4.62 -10.18 26.08
CA LEU A 116 3.93 -9.72 27.28
C LEU A 116 2.99 -8.55 26.96
N PHE A 117 3.47 -7.55 26.22
CA PHE A 117 2.64 -6.42 25.76
C PHE A 117 1.42 -6.92 24.96
N TYR A 118 1.63 -7.82 24.00
CA TYR A 118 0.56 -8.42 23.21
C TYR A 118 -0.48 -9.12 24.09
N LYS A 119 -0.04 -9.88 25.10
CA LYS A 119 -0.94 -10.57 26.03
C LYS A 119 -1.77 -9.59 26.84
N ASN A 120 -1.18 -8.52 27.37
CA ASN A 120 -1.91 -7.51 28.12
C ASN A 120 -2.99 -6.85 27.24
N ALA A 121 -2.63 -6.45 26.01
CA ALA A 121 -3.59 -5.92 25.05
C ALA A 121 -4.70 -6.95 24.73
N ALA A 122 -4.35 -8.22 24.51
CA ALA A 122 -5.32 -9.28 24.24
C ALA A 122 -6.26 -9.54 25.44
N GLU A 123 -5.76 -9.46 26.67
CA GLU A 123 -6.55 -9.56 27.88
C GLU A 123 -7.53 -8.40 28.02
N GLU A 124 -7.10 -7.17 27.73
CA GLU A 124 -8.00 -6.01 27.71
C GLU A 124 -9.09 -6.16 26.64
N VAL A 125 -8.71 -6.49 25.41
CA VAL A 125 -9.63 -6.72 24.29
C VAL A 125 -10.66 -7.80 24.61
N ALA A 126 -10.25 -8.88 25.30
CA ALA A 126 -11.13 -9.98 25.67
C ALA A 126 -12.22 -9.56 26.68
N LYS A 127 -11.96 -8.57 27.56
CA LYS A 127 -12.98 -8.05 28.50
C LYS A 127 -14.19 -7.45 27.77
N HIS A 128 -13.98 -7.00 26.53
CA HIS A 128 -14.99 -6.37 25.68
C HIS A 128 -15.48 -7.28 24.54
N ASN A 129 -15.19 -8.58 24.58
CA ASN A 129 -15.48 -9.55 23.50
C ASN A 129 -14.90 -9.12 22.14
N GLY A 130 -13.74 -8.44 22.15
CA GLY A 130 -13.10 -7.94 20.95
C GLY A 130 -12.19 -8.94 20.25
N THR A 131 -11.46 -8.47 19.24
CA THR A 131 -10.47 -9.25 18.49
C THR A 131 -9.33 -8.35 18.01
N ILE A 132 -8.10 -8.86 18.10
CA ILE A 132 -6.93 -8.24 17.48
C ILE A 132 -6.88 -8.68 16.01
N THR A 133 -7.10 -7.73 15.11
CA THR A 133 -7.15 -7.97 13.65
C THR A 133 -5.84 -7.65 12.97
N ASN A 134 -5.02 -6.78 13.56
CA ASN A 134 -3.76 -6.32 12.99
C ASN A 134 -2.62 -6.40 14.00
N LEU A 135 -1.46 -6.83 13.53
CA LEU A 135 -0.19 -6.68 14.22
C LEU A 135 0.81 -6.05 13.25
N SER A 136 1.46 -4.97 13.66
CA SER A 136 2.51 -4.37 12.85
C SER A 136 3.81 -4.15 13.62
N ALA A 137 4.92 -4.25 12.91
CA ALA A 137 6.25 -4.13 13.49
C ALA A 137 7.23 -3.46 12.51
N TYR A 138 8.23 -2.80 13.06
CA TYR A 138 9.20 -2.01 12.32
C TYR A 138 10.64 -2.35 12.73
N SER A 139 11.53 -2.48 11.74
CA SER A 139 12.96 -2.70 11.94
C SER A 139 13.25 -3.90 12.86
N GLN A 140 13.97 -3.70 13.97
CA GLN A 140 14.38 -4.75 14.94
C GLN A 140 13.19 -5.49 15.59
N SER A 141 11.99 -4.90 15.57
CA SER A 141 10.78 -5.55 16.08
C SER A 141 10.10 -6.46 15.07
N GLY A 142 10.52 -6.46 13.79
CA GLY A 142 9.83 -7.20 12.73
C GLY A 142 9.83 -8.72 12.94
N VAL A 143 10.99 -9.38 13.04
CA VAL A 143 11.09 -10.82 13.35
C VAL A 143 10.28 -11.23 14.59
N PRO A 144 10.45 -10.59 15.77
CA PRO A 144 9.62 -10.90 16.94
C PRO A 144 8.11 -10.68 16.71
N GLY A 145 7.73 -9.58 16.04
CA GLY A 145 6.34 -9.25 15.74
C GLY A 145 5.69 -10.30 14.85
N VAL A 146 6.38 -10.73 13.79
CA VAL A 146 5.94 -11.79 12.89
C VAL A 146 5.78 -13.12 13.63
N LYS A 147 6.70 -13.46 14.54
CA LYS A 147 6.60 -14.65 15.39
C LYS A 147 5.36 -14.59 16.29
N ILE A 148 5.11 -13.46 16.96
CA ILE A 148 3.93 -13.24 17.80
C ILE A 148 2.66 -13.35 16.97
N GLY A 149 2.58 -12.66 15.83
CA GLY A 149 1.42 -12.72 14.93
C GLY A 149 1.10 -14.15 14.48
N ALA A 150 2.13 -14.94 14.15
CA ALA A 150 1.97 -16.34 13.75
C ALA A 150 1.53 -17.27 14.89
N LYS A 151 2.06 -17.03 16.11
CA LYS A 151 1.73 -17.76 17.33
C LYS A 151 0.28 -17.54 17.74
N TYR A 152 -0.19 -16.30 17.67
CA TYR A 152 -1.55 -15.90 18.07
C TYR A 152 -2.56 -15.86 16.94
N LYS A 153 -2.15 -16.22 15.71
CA LYS A 153 -3.03 -16.26 14.53
C LYS A 153 -3.69 -14.90 14.25
N VAL A 154 -2.89 -13.84 14.30
CA VAL A 154 -3.35 -12.49 13.95
C VAL A 154 -3.67 -12.43 12.45
N PRO A 155 -4.89 -12.02 12.05
CA PRO A 155 -5.33 -12.06 10.66
C PRO A 155 -4.47 -11.29 9.66
N GLN A 156 -3.95 -10.11 10.04
CA GLN A 156 -3.09 -9.30 9.19
C GLN A 156 -1.83 -8.90 9.95
N ILE A 157 -0.67 -9.26 9.39
CA ILE A 157 0.64 -8.90 9.92
C ILE A 157 1.33 -7.98 8.91
N THR A 158 1.83 -6.83 9.35
CA THR A 158 2.49 -5.86 8.46
C THR A 158 3.85 -5.48 9.02
N THR A 159 4.93 -5.65 8.24
CA THR A 159 6.27 -5.21 8.64
C THR A 159 6.84 -4.17 7.70
N PHE A 160 7.65 -3.27 8.26
CA PHE A 160 8.40 -2.26 7.51
C PHE A 160 9.89 -2.40 7.81
N VAL A 161 10.70 -2.49 6.75
CA VAL A 161 12.18 -2.60 6.76
C VAL A 161 12.69 -3.56 7.83
N ASP A 162 12.11 -4.77 7.82
CA ASP A 162 12.37 -5.81 8.81
C ASP A 162 13.86 -6.19 8.90
N TRP A 163 14.34 -6.38 10.12
CA TRP A 163 15.74 -6.65 10.43
C TRP A 163 15.96 -8.11 10.83
N GLY A 164 16.91 -8.79 10.18
CA GLY A 164 17.36 -10.13 10.59
C GLY A 164 16.50 -11.28 10.07
N GLY A 165 15.68 -11.05 9.04
CA GLY A 165 14.71 -12.03 8.53
C GLY A 165 15.35 -13.36 8.10
N ILE A 166 16.47 -13.32 7.37
CA ILE A 166 17.17 -14.54 6.96
C ILE A 166 17.92 -15.24 8.10
N GLY A 167 18.44 -14.47 9.07
CA GLY A 167 19.05 -15.02 10.27
C GLY A 167 18.03 -15.80 11.12
N ALA A 168 16.82 -15.26 11.25
CA ALA A 168 15.70 -15.91 11.94
C ALA A 168 15.26 -17.21 11.23
N LEU A 169 15.21 -17.21 9.89
CA LEU A 169 14.90 -18.42 9.12
C LEU A 169 15.99 -19.50 9.32
N ASN A 170 17.27 -19.11 9.19
CA ASN A 170 18.40 -20.05 9.26
C ASN A 170 18.62 -20.64 10.66
N SER A 171 18.29 -19.88 11.71
CA SER A 171 18.36 -20.35 13.11
C SER A 171 17.20 -21.27 13.50
N GLY A 172 16.17 -21.41 12.65
CA GLY A 172 15.01 -22.26 12.94
C GLY A 172 14.04 -21.65 13.96
N VAL A 173 14.02 -20.32 14.10
CA VAL A 173 13.11 -19.61 15.01
C VAL A 173 11.65 -19.88 14.67
N PHE A 174 11.32 -20.05 13.39
CA PHE A 174 9.97 -20.36 12.93
C PHE A 174 9.80 -21.86 12.69
N THR A 175 8.74 -22.42 13.26
CA THR A 175 8.26 -23.76 12.89
C THR A 175 7.66 -23.75 11.48
N LYS A 176 7.50 -24.93 10.87
CA LYS A 176 6.88 -25.05 9.53
C LYS A 176 5.47 -24.46 9.47
N SER A 177 4.63 -24.75 10.46
CA SER A 177 3.25 -24.25 10.51
C SER A 177 3.17 -22.75 10.79
N GLU A 178 4.15 -22.18 11.49
CA GLU A 178 4.27 -20.73 11.60
C GLU A 178 4.67 -20.11 10.27
N LEU A 179 5.66 -20.66 9.55
CA LEU A 179 6.06 -20.15 8.24
C LEU A 179 4.91 -20.18 7.22
N GLU A 180 4.12 -21.25 7.20
CA GLU A 180 2.92 -21.35 6.36
C GLU A 180 1.91 -20.25 6.69
N TYR A 181 1.70 -19.97 7.97
CA TYR A 181 0.83 -18.90 8.42
C TYR A 181 1.38 -17.52 8.06
N ILE A 182 2.66 -17.27 8.34
CA ILE A 182 3.36 -16.03 8.03
C ILE A 182 3.24 -15.73 6.53
N ASN A 183 3.53 -16.71 5.67
CA ASN A 183 3.48 -16.54 4.22
C ASN A 183 2.09 -16.21 3.67
N SER A 184 1.02 -16.52 4.41
CA SER A 184 -0.36 -16.24 4.00
C SER A 184 -0.98 -15.00 4.64
N HIS A 185 -0.40 -14.48 5.73
CA HIS A 185 -0.99 -13.40 6.53
C HIS A 185 -0.04 -12.20 6.73
N THR A 186 1.19 -12.25 6.20
CA THR A 186 2.19 -11.20 6.40
C THR A 186 2.49 -10.43 5.13
N HIS A 187 2.41 -9.10 5.20
CA HIS A 187 2.92 -8.17 4.21
C HIS A 187 4.20 -7.52 4.75
N SER A 188 5.29 -7.58 3.99
CA SER A 188 6.59 -7.06 4.40
C SER A 188 7.07 -6.02 3.40
N TYR A 189 7.24 -4.78 3.82
CA TYR A 189 7.71 -3.67 2.99
C TYR A 189 9.21 -3.48 3.16
N SER A 190 9.94 -3.40 2.05
CA SER A 190 11.40 -3.31 2.04
C SER A 190 11.89 -2.35 0.96
N ASP A 191 12.92 -1.58 1.23
CA ASP A 191 13.56 -0.75 0.23
C ASP A 191 14.56 -1.59 -0.61
N SER A 192 14.89 -1.17 -1.82
CA SER A 192 15.86 -1.86 -2.67
C SER A 192 17.32 -1.56 -2.32
N GLY A 193 17.58 -0.47 -1.59
CA GLY A 193 18.92 -0.02 -1.20
C GLY A 193 19.51 -0.83 -0.04
N LYS A 194 18.64 -1.50 0.72
CA LYS A 194 18.91 -2.27 1.92
C LYS A 194 19.75 -1.48 2.91
N ASP A 195 19.46 -0.19 3.10
CA ASP A 195 20.31 0.79 3.80
C ASP A 195 20.88 0.28 5.15
N LEU A 196 20.22 0.57 6.28
CA LEU A 196 20.63 0.04 7.58
C LEU A 196 20.47 -1.48 7.64
N THR A 197 19.48 -2.04 6.95
CA THR A 197 19.17 -3.47 6.99
C THR A 197 20.28 -4.35 6.39
N SER A 198 21.14 -3.84 5.51
CA SER A 198 22.29 -4.59 4.97
C SER A 198 23.26 -5.07 6.05
N LEU A 199 23.28 -4.39 7.20
CA LEU A 199 24.15 -4.69 8.34
C LEU A 199 23.60 -5.77 9.28
N ASP A 200 22.42 -6.32 8.97
CA ASP A 200 21.75 -7.34 9.79
C ASP A 200 22.41 -8.73 9.78
N GLY A 201 23.49 -8.90 9.00
CA GLY A 201 24.18 -10.18 8.80
C GLY A 201 23.56 -11.06 7.71
N GLY A 202 22.43 -10.63 7.15
CA GLY A 202 21.68 -11.25 6.07
C GLY A 202 21.57 -10.40 4.80
N GLY A 203 22.15 -9.21 4.79
CA GLY A 203 22.09 -8.26 3.68
C GLY A 203 20.71 -7.60 3.54
N GLY A 204 19.92 -7.51 4.62
CA GLY A 204 18.58 -6.93 4.63
C GLY A 204 17.54 -7.76 3.87
N LYS A 205 17.83 -9.04 3.65
CA LYS A 205 16.94 -9.94 2.90
C LYS A 205 15.78 -10.42 3.77
N ILE A 206 14.58 -9.99 3.41
CA ILE A 206 13.32 -10.51 3.96
C ILE A 206 12.89 -11.75 3.16
N VAL A 207 12.60 -12.85 3.85
CA VAL A 207 12.42 -14.20 3.24
C VAL A 207 11.09 -14.88 3.60
N TYR A 208 10.16 -14.14 4.17
CA TYR A 208 8.85 -14.64 4.58
C TYR A 208 7.77 -13.59 4.33
N GLY A 209 6.53 -14.05 4.26
CA GLY A 209 5.41 -13.19 3.89
C GLY A 209 5.42 -12.82 2.41
N LYS A 210 4.46 -11.98 2.02
CA LYS A 210 4.45 -11.28 0.75
C LYS A 210 5.34 -10.06 0.86
N VAL A 211 6.49 -10.09 0.19
CA VAL A 211 7.47 -8.99 0.21
C VAL A 211 7.16 -7.99 -0.89
N PHE A 212 7.04 -6.72 -0.52
CA PHE A 212 6.88 -5.59 -1.43
C PHE A 212 8.15 -4.74 -1.38
N THR A 213 8.88 -4.68 -2.49
CA THR A 213 10.09 -3.87 -2.61
C THR A 213 9.79 -2.54 -3.29
N ALA A 214 10.25 -1.42 -2.71
CA ALA A 214 10.21 -0.10 -3.34
C ALA A 214 11.63 0.41 -3.62
N GLU A 215 11.82 1.18 -4.70
CA GLU A 215 13.14 1.71 -5.05
C GLU A 215 13.60 2.73 -4.00
N GLY A 216 14.64 2.35 -3.25
CA GLY A 216 15.32 3.19 -2.26
C GLY A 216 16.67 3.70 -2.76
N THR A 217 17.26 4.63 -2.02
CA THR A 217 18.55 5.24 -2.35
C THR A 217 19.61 4.76 -1.38
N HIS A 218 20.62 4.03 -1.87
CA HIS A 218 21.77 3.66 -1.05
C HIS A 218 22.59 4.91 -0.71
N GLY A 219 22.50 5.42 0.52
CA GLY A 219 23.04 6.73 0.88
C GLY A 219 23.84 6.74 2.17
N ILE A 220 25.17 6.68 2.08
CA ILE A 220 26.10 6.98 3.20
C ILE A 220 25.84 8.39 3.78
N ASN A 221 25.26 9.30 2.98
CA ASN A 221 24.95 10.68 3.37
C ASN A 221 23.55 10.88 3.97
N SER A 222 22.68 9.85 3.97
CA SER A 222 21.37 9.93 4.64
C SER A 222 20.88 8.53 5.07
N PRO A 223 21.61 7.84 5.98
CA PRO A 223 21.39 6.43 6.38
C PRO A 223 20.12 6.20 7.24
N TRP A 224 19.12 7.07 7.10
CA TRP A 224 17.88 7.08 7.90
C TRP A 224 16.63 7.34 7.04
N GLY A 225 16.78 7.69 5.76
CA GLY A 225 15.68 8.20 4.94
C GLY A 225 14.73 7.11 4.45
N ASP A 226 15.26 6.04 3.87
CA ASP A 226 14.50 4.90 3.36
C ASP A 226 14.34 3.76 4.39
N HIS A 227 15.00 3.86 5.54
CA HIS A 227 14.80 2.99 6.70
C HIS A 227 13.60 3.40 7.56
N ALA A 228 12.70 4.28 7.12
CA ALA A 228 11.55 4.72 7.90
C ALA A 228 10.23 4.15 7.33
N PRO A 229 9.21 3.82 8.16
CA PRO A 229 7.93 3.34 7.63
C PRO A 229 7.29 4.30 6.63
N GLU A 230 7.39 5.61 6.86
CA GLU A 230 6.89 6.69 6.01
C GLU A 230 7.54 6.80 4.62
N PHE A 231 8.62 6.07 4.36
CA PHE A 231 9.28 6.05 3.05
C PHE A 231 8.40 5.46 1.94
N PHE A 232 7.59 4.45 2.28
CA PHE A 232 6.79 3.75 1.27
C PHE A 232 5.57 4.57 0.86
N HIS A 233 5.22 4.57 -0.42
CA HIS A 233 3.94 5.11 -0.88
C HIS A 233 2.96 3.94 -1.04
N LEU A 234 2.00 3.86 -0.13
CA LEU A 234 1.02 2.77 -0.08
C LEU A 234 -0.34 3.20 -0.62
N LYS A 235 -1.09 2.23 -1.14
CA LYS A 235 -2.51 2.37 -1.52
C LYS A 235 -3.25 1.12 -1.10
N GLY A 236 -3.95 1.19 0.03
CA GLY A 236 -4.51 0.02 0.71
C GLY A 236 -3.43 -0.93 1.21
N ASN A 237 -3.43 -2.18 0.72
CA ASN A 237 -2.51 -3.24 1.17
C ASN A 237 -1.38 -3.56 0.17
N ARG A 238 -0.90 -2.54 -0.53
CA ARG A 238 0.15 -2.64 -1.57
C ARG A 238 0.83 -1.30 -1.79
N LEU A 239 1.94 -1.32 -2.52
CA LEU A 239 2.59 -0.12 -3.06
C LEU A 239 1.68 0.59 -4.07
N ASP A 240 1.69 1.92 -4.06
CA ASP A 240 1.01 2.75 -5.06
C ASP A 240 1.81 2.79 -6.38
N ILE A 241 1.56 1.80 -7.23
CA ILE A 241 2.27 1.65 -8.50
C ILE A 241 2.12 2.87 -9.41
N ASP A 242 0.97 3.56 -9.37
CA ASP A 242 0.76 4.76 -10.17
C ASP A 242 1.70 5.89 -9.72
N TRP A 243 1.88 6.05 -8.41
CA TRP A 243 2.81 7.01 -7.83
C TRP A 243 4.26 6.71 -8.23
N TYR A 244 4.71 5.47 -8.01
CA TYR A 244 6.09 5.06 -8.34
C TYR A 244 6.38 5.18 -9.84
N TYR A 245 5.42 4.79 -10.68
CA TYR A 245 5.53 4.91 -12.13
C TYR A 245 5.67 6.38 -12.58
N LYS A 246 4.87 7.30 -12.03
CA LYS A 246 4.97 8.74 -12.33
C LYS A 246 6.33 9.32 -11.91
N LYS A 247 6.95 8.78 -10.86
CA LYS A 247 8.28 9.19 -10.38
C LYS A 247 9.43 8.52 -11.13
N ASN A 248 9.16 7.60 -12.05
CA ASN A 248 10.16 6.76 -12.72
C ASN A 248 11.01 5.93 -11.74
N MET A 249 10.36 5.42 -10.71
CA MET A 249 10.95 4.57 -9.67
C MET A 249 10.38 3.17 -9.79
N PHE A 250 11.20 2.15 -9.59
CA PHE A 250 10.73 0.78 -9.55
C PHE A 250 9.99 0.44 -8.24
N ALA A 251 9.01 -0.44 -8.36
CA ALA A 251 8.26 -0.99 -7.23
C ALA A 251 7.73 -2.38 -7.58
N THR A 252 7.67 -3.28 -6.59
CA THR A 252 7.03 -4.59 -6.75
C THR A 252 5.58 -4.43 -7.18
N GLY A 253 5.16 -5.18 -8.20
CA GLY A 253 3.81 -5.12 -8.75
C GLY A 253 3.69 -4.29 -10.04
N MET A 254 4.82 -3.87 -10.63
CA MET A 254 4.82 -3.24 -11.95
C MET A 254 4.71 -4.26 -13.08
N SER A 255 4.05 -3.83 -14.15
CA SER A 255 3.96 -4.58 -15.40
C SER A 255 5.22 -4.47 -16.24
N GLU A 256 5.40 -5.36 -17.22
CA GLU A 256 6.56 -5.33 -18.13
C GLU A 256 6.65 -3.99 -18.87
N ALA A 257 5.53 -3.43 -19.34
CA ALA A 257 5.54 -2.17 -20.07
C ALA A 257 5.95 -0.99 -19.17
N GLN A 258 5.49 -0.97 -17.92
CA GLN A 258 5.88 0.02 -16.93
C GLN A 258 7.39 -0.04 -16.66
N VAL A 259 7.91 -1.23 -16.36
CA VAL A 259 9.34 -1.45 -16.09
C VAL A 259 10.20 -1.03 -17.27
N ARG A 260 9.87 -1.45 -18.49
CA ARG A 260 10.65 -1.11 -19.69
C ARG A 260 10.66 0.40 -19.97
N LYS A 261 9.58 1.11 -19.65
CA LYS A 261 9.55 2.59 -19.79
C LYS A 261 10.50 3.25 -18.79
N ILE A 262 10.43 2.84 -17.53
CA ILE A 262 11.31 3.38 -16.47
C ILE A 262 12.78 3.06 -16.78
N ALA A 263 13.07 1.83 -17.20
CA ALA A 263 14.41 1.39 -17.60
C ALA A 263 15.00 2.27 -18.72
N LYS A 264 14.19 2.65 -19.72
CA LYS A 264 14.63 3.60 -20.76
C LYS A 264 14.94 4.98 -20.20
N VAL A 265 14.11 5.50 -19.31
CA VAL A 265 14.33 6.80 -18.66
C VAL A 265 15.62 6.78 -17.82
N LYS A 266 15.87 5.69 -17.08
CA LYS A 266 17.09 5.50 -16.29
C LYS A 266 18.33 5.42 -17.19
N ALA A 267 18.30 4.60 -18.24
CA ALA A 267 19.39 4.48 -19.20
C ALA A 267 19.73 5.79 -19.93
N GLN A 268 18.74 6.64 -20.20
CA GLN A 268 18.95 7.97 -20.78
C GLN A 268 19.58 8.97 -19.78
N LYS A 269 19.37 8.76 -18.48
CA LYS A 269 19.91 9.60 -17.40
C LYS A 269 21.23 9.08 -16.83
N ALA A 270 21.66 7.88 -17.23
CA ALA A 270 22.92 7.28 -16.84
C ALA A 270 24.06 8.27 -17.11
N LYS A 271 24.77 8.67 -16.05
CA LYS A 271 25.90 9.58 -16.17
C LYS A 271 27.14 8.81 -16.59
N GLU A 272 28.10 9.51 -17.19
CA GLU A 272 29.45 8.94 -17.36
C GLU A 272 30.01 8.54 -15.98
N THR A 273 30.62 7.36 -15.91
CA THR A 273 31.18 6.79 -14.69
C THR A 273 32.09 7.80 -13.99
N ASN A 274 31.75 8.18 -12.77
CA ASN A 274 32.54 9.07 -11.93
C ASN A 274 33.23 8.26 -10.81
N LEU A 275 34.57 8.24 -10.81
CA LEU A 275 35.37 7.49 -9.83
C LEU A 275 35.17 7.93 -8.36
N LEU A 276 34.58 9.10 -8.11
CA LEU A 276 34.27 9.61 -6.78
C LEU A 276 32.81 9.40 -6.37
N ASP A 277 31.96 8.93 -7.29
CA ASP A 277 30.56 8.60 -7.06
C ASP A 277 30.30 7.14 -7.42
N TRP A 278 30.46 6.28 -6.42
CA TRP A 278 30.23 4.82 -6.51
C TRP A 278 28.88 4.47 -7.15
N GLY A 279 27.85 5.31 -6.99
CA GLY A 279 26.52 5.06 -7.53
C GLY A 279 26.49 5.06 -9.06
N THR A 280 27.38 5.85 -9.70
CA THR A 280 27.48 5.95 -11.16
C THR A 280 28.26 4.80 -11.81
N TRP A 281 28.87 3.90 -11.01
CA TRP A 281 29.65 2.77 -11.55
C TRP A 281 28.77 1.63 -12.03
N PHE A 282 27.51 1.61 -11.57
CA PHE A 282 26.53 0.59 -11.92
C PHE A 282 25.46 1.13 -12.89
N ASP A 283 25.57 2.41 -13.27
CA ASP A 283 24.74 3.00 -14.31
C ASP A 283 25.06 2.40 -15.67
N SER A 284 24.02 2.11 -16.44
CA SER A 284 24.16 1.55 -17.77
C SER A 284 23.35 2.36 -18.77
N THR A 285 23.91 2.59 -19.96
CA THR A 285 23.13 3.15 -21.07
C THR A 285 22.24 2.11 -21.75
N ASP A 286 22.29 0.83 -21.32
CA ASP A 286 21.44 -0.25 -21.81
C ASP A 286 20.20 -0.45 -20.89
N PRO A 287 18.98 -0.15 -21.38
CA PRO A 287 17.75 -0.38 -20.62
C PRO A 287 17.58 -1.83 -20.12
N GLU A 288 18.10 -2.84 -20.83
CA GLU A 288 17.94 -4.25 -20.42
C GLU A 288 18.69 -4.56 -19.11
N VAL A 289 19.71 -3.78 -18.73
CA VAL A 289 20.37 -3.92 -17.43
C VAL A 289 19.39 -3.57 -16.31
N TYR A 290 18.67 -2.46 -16.42
CA TYR A 290 17.67 -2.05 -15.43
C TYR A 290 16.45 -2.98 -15.41
N VAL A 291 16.07 -3.60 -16.53
CA VAL A 291 15.03 -4.63 -16.56
C VAL A 291 15.45 -5.87 -15.76
N LYS A 292 16.71 -6.30 -15.88
CA LYS A 292 17.26 -7.41 -15.09
C LYS A 292 17.33 -7.06 -13.61
N GLU A 293 17.83 -5.86 -13.28
CA GLU A 293 17.84 -5.35 -11.91
C GLU A 293 16.43 -5.34 -11.31
N TYR A 294 15.42 -4.93 -12.08
CA TYR A 294 14.03 -5.00 -11.64
C TYR A 294 13.63 -6.43 -11.24
N LEU A 295 13.86 -7.39 -12.12
CA LEU A 295 13.48 -8.79 -11.88
C LEU A 295 14.22 -9.39 -10.67
N GLU A 296 15.47 -8.99 -10.44
CA GLU A 296 16.28 -9.45 -9.32
C GLU A 296 15.82 -8.87 -7.97
N LYS A 297 15.48 -7.58 -7.92
CA LYS A 297 15.22 -6.86 -6.66
C LYS A 297 13.72 -6.75 -6.30
N TYR A 298 12.84 -6.71 -7.30
CA TYR A 298 11.42 -6.39 -7.12
C TYR A 298 10.48 -7.56 -7.44
N GLY A 299 11.00 -8.60 -8.10
CA GLY A 299 10.26 -9.82 -8.43
C GLY A 299 9.73 -9.85 -9.88
N PRO A 300 8.88 -10.84 -10.21
CA PRO A 300 8.34 -10.97 -11.57
C PRO A 300 7.45 -9.78 -11.94
N PHE A 301 7.25 -9.59 -13.26
CA PHE A 301 6.26 -8.63 -13.73
C PHE A 301 4.86 -9.04 -13.29
N GLU A 302 4.09 -8.09 -12.78
CA GLU A 302 2.67 -8.31 -12.57
C GLU A 302 2.02 -8.42 -13.96
N PRO A 303 1.11 -9.39 -14.19
CA PRO A 303 0.35 -9.42 -15.42
C PRO A 303 -0.32 -8.06 -15.60
N GLU A 304 -0.14 -7.47 -16.79
CA GLU A 304 -0.90 -6.30 -17.19
C GLU A 304 -2.38 -6.56 -16.86
N PRO A 305 -3.09 -5.61 -16.23
CA PRO A 305 -4.52 -5.72 -16.09
C PRO A 305 -5.06 -6.04 -17.47
N VAL A 306 -5.70 -7.21 -17.62
CA VAL A 306 -6.23 -7.60 -18.92
C VAL A 306 -7.19 -6.49 -19.31
N ASP A 307 -6.85 -5.78 -20.39
CA ASP A 307 -7.75 -4.84 -21.02
C ASP A 307 -8.90 -5.68 -21.61
N LYS A 308 -9.89 -5.94 -20.76
CA LYS A 308 -11.05 -6.76 -21.10
C LYS A 308 -11.82 -6.14 -22.26
N VAL A 309 -11.74 -4.82 -22.45
CA VAL A 309 -12.32 -4.15 -23.61
C VAL A 309 -11.60 -4.57 -24.89
N LYS A 310 -10.25 -4.53 -24.89
CA LYS A 310 -9.45 -5.00 -26.02
C LYS A 310 -9.65 -6.49 -26.30
N LEU A 311 -9.74 -7.31 -25.26
CA LEU A 311 -10.04 -8.74 -25.40
C LEU A 311 -11.42 -8.97 -26.00
N ASN A 312 -12.46 -8.32 -25.46
CA ASN A 312 -13.83 -8.43 -25.96
C ASN A 312 -13.93 -7.94 -27.42
N ASN A 313 -13.27 -6.84 -27.77
CA ASN A 313 -13.19 -6.37 -29.16
C ASN A 313 -12.57 -7.43 -30.09
N LYS A 314 -11.51 -8.12 -29.65
CA LYS A 314 -10.92 -9.23 -30.40
C LYS A 314 -11.91 -10.39 -30.55
N THR A 315 -12.56 -10.81 -29.46
CA THR A 315 -13.56 -11.88 -29.47
C THR A 315 -14.73 -11.55 -30.39
N ILE A 316 -15.26 -10.32 -30.35
CA ILE A 316 -16.32 -9.81 -31.22
C ILE A 316 -15.93 -9.98 -32.70
N MET A 317 -14.72 -9.56 -33.08
CA MET A 317 -14.22 -9.72 -34.46
C MET A 317 -14.12 -11.20 -34.88
N GLU A 318 -13.65 -12.06 -33.98
CA GLU A 318 -13.54 -13.51 -34.24
C GLU A 318 -14.91 -14.18 -34.39
N LEU A 319 -15.89 -13.79 -33.56
CA LEU A 319 -17.26 -14.28 -33.65
C LEU A 319 -17.92 -13.86 -34.96
N HIS A 320 -17.78 -12.60 -35.36
CA HIS A 320 -18.24 -12.12 -36.67
C HIS A 320 -17.67 -12.95 -37.83
N LYS A 321 -16.37 -13.27 -37.77
CA LYS A 321 -15.71 -14.11 -38.79
C LYS A 321 -16.28 -15.53 -38.83
N LYS A 322 -16.44 -16.17 -37.66
CA LYS A 322 -16.96 -17.55 -37.56
C LYS A 322 -18.40 -17.66 -38.08
N MET A 323 -19.24 -16.66 -37.78
CA MET A 323 -20.65 -16.61 -38.20
C MET A 323 -20.86 -16.67 -39.72
N GLY A 324 -19.92 -16.15 -40.51
CA GLY A 324 -20.01 -16.18 -41.98
C GLY A 324 -19.94 -17.58 -42.62
N SER A 325 -19.54 -18.60 -41.85
CA SER A 325 -19.30 -19.97 -42.32
C SER A 325 -20.24 -21.02 -41.73
N VAL A 326 -21.19 -20.63 -40.87
CA VAL A 326 -22.08 -21.56 -40.16
C VAL A 326 -23.55 -21.20 -40.38
N SER A 327 -24.43 -22.19 -40.22
CA SER A 327 -25.89 -22.04 -40.33
C SER A 327 -26.61 -22.84 -39.23
N GLY A 328 -27.93 -22.69 -39.14
CA GLY A 328 -28.77 -23.41 -38.18
C GLY A 328 -28.45 -23.09 -36.72
N SER A 329 -28.58 -24.08 -35.84
CA SER A 329 -28.37 -23.93 -34.39
C SER A 329 -26.98 -23.38 -34.01
N LYS A 330 -25.94 -23.75 -34.76
CA LYS A 330 -24.57 -23.25 -34.54
C LYS A 330 -24.45 -21.75 -34.80
N LEU A 331 -25.17 -21.21 -35.79
CA LEU A 331 -25.21 -19.77 -36.03
C LEU A 331 -25.92 -19.03 -34.89
N ILE A 332 -26.95 -19.64 -34.30
CA ILE A 332 -27.72 -19.05 -33.19
C ILE A 332 -26.87 -18.99 -31.93
N SER A 333 -26.13 -20.06 -31.58
CA SER A 333 -25.19 -20.02 -30.45
C SER A 333 -24.08 -18.98 -30.61
N LEU A 334 -23.52 -18.82 -31.82
CA LEU A 334 -22.50 -17.77 -32.05
C LEU A 334 -23.08 -16.36 -31.94
N ARG A 335 -24.36 -16.16 -32.32
CA ARG A 335 -25.05 -14.88 -32.14
C ARG A 335 -25.29 -14.58 -30.67
N GLU A 336 -25.68 -15.58 -29.88
CA GLU A 336 -25.83 -15.48 -28.44
C GLU A 336 -24.51 -15.06 -27.77
N GLU A 337 -23.42 -15.76 -28.08
CA GLU A 337 -22.07 -15.45 -27.57
C GLU A 337 -21.61 -14.05 -27.99
N LEU A 338 -21.90 -13.64 -29.23
CA LEU A 338 -21.58 -12.29 -29.71
C LEU A 338 -22.34 -11.23 -28.93
N VAL A 339 -23.65 -11.39 -28.75
CA VAL A 339 -24.49 -10.41 -28.04
C VAL A 339 -24.09 -10.31 -26.57
N ALA A 340 -23.81 -11.43 -25.91
CA ALA A 340 -23.28 -11.45 -24.55
C ALA A 340 -21.93 -10.72 -24.45
N THR A 341 -21.00 -11.00 -25.38
CA THR A 341 -19.68 -10.34 -25.39
C THR A 341 -19.79 -8.83 -25.64
N VAL A 342 -20.70 -8.39 -26.52
CA VAL A 342 -20.97 -6.96 -26.78
C VAL A 342 -21.59 -6.28 -25.56
N ALA A 343 -22.54 -6.93 -24.88
CA ALA A 343 -23.17 -6.42 -23.66
C ALA A 343 -22.13 -6.26 -22.54
N ASP A 344 -21.28 -7.26 -22.31
CA ASP A 344 -20.18 -7.20 -21.35
C ASP A 344 -19.19 -6.08 -21.68
N ASN A 345 -18.84 -5.92 -22.97
CA ASN A 345 -17.94 -4.87 -23.42
C ASN A 345 -18.52 -3.46 -23.19
N ALA A 346 -19.82 -3.27 -23.43
CA ALA A 346 -20.50 -2.00 -23.18
C ALA A 346 -20.48 -1.62 -21.69
N ARG A 347 -20.78 -2.56 -20.79
CA ARG A 347 -20.69 -2.34 -19.33
C ARG A 347 -19.27 -1.99 -18.89
N LEU A 348 -18.29 -2.73 -19.38
CA LEU A 348 -16.88 -2.49 -19.07
C LEU A 348 -16.42 -1.10 -19.52
N GLN A 349 -16.73 -0.70 -20.76
CA GLN A 349 -16.39 0.63 -21.27
C GLN A 349 -17.03 1.75 -20.45
N GLY A 350 -18.30 1.59 -20.05
CA GLY A 350 -19.00 2.56 -19.21
C GLY A 350 -18.35 2.71 -17.84
N SER A 351 -18.08 1.58 -17.17
CA SER A 351 -17.44 1.57 -15.85
C SER A 351 -16.02 2.13 -15.88
N LEU A 352 -15.22 1.79 -16.90
CA LEU A 352 -13.86 2.30 -17.06
C LEU A 352 -13.84 3.80 -17.32
N TYR A 353 -14.72 4.30 -18.20
CA TYR A 353 -14.84 5.72 -18.48
C TYR A 353 -15.22 6.52 -17.22
N GLN A 354 -16.22 6.04 -16.46
CA GLN A 354 -16.61 6.67 -15.22
C GLN A 354 -15.45 6.70 -14.22
N SER A 355 -14.78 5.57 -14.02
CA SER A 355 -13.62 5.48 -13.11
C SER A 355 -12.47 6.40 -13.54
N GLU A 356 -12.21 6.56 -14.84
CA GLU A 356 -11.17 7.47 -15.34
C GLU A 356 -11.52 8.94 -15.08
N VAL A 357 -12.79 9.31 -15.27
CA VAL A 357 -13.29 10.66 -14.94
C VAL A 357 -13.17 10.92 -13.44
N ASP A 358 -13.62 9.99 -12.61
CA ASP A 358 -13.56 10.10 -11.14
C ASP A 358 -12.10 10.29 -10.68
N GLN A 359 -11.18 9.50 -11.24
CA GLN A 359 -9.76 9.58 -10.89
C GLN A 359 -9.13 10.91 -11.33
N LYS A 360 -9.39 11.38 -12.55
CA LYS A 360 -8.84 12.66 -13.04
C LYS A 360 -9.38 13.84 -12.25
N LEU A 361 -10.66 13.80 -11.87
CA LEU A 361 -11.29 14.84 -11.07
C LEU A 361 -10.70 14.89 -9.67
N ALA A 362 -10.53 13.73 -9.02
CA ALA A 362 -9.86 13.64 -7.73
C ALA A 362 -8.41 14.18 -7.78
N GLN A 363 -7.64 13.81 -8.80
CA GLN A 363 -6.27 14.31 -8.99
C GLN A 363 -6.21 15.83 -9.24
N ALA A 364 -7.15 16.36 -10.01
CA ALA A 364 -7.23 17.80 -10.26
C ALA A 364 -7.60 18.58 -9.00
N LYS A 365 -8.52 18.04 -8.20
CA LYS A 365 -8.94 18.63 -6.92
C LYS A 365 -7.81 18.63 -5.89
N GLU A 366 -7.13 17.49 -5.73
CA GLU A 366 -5.94 17.37 -4.88
C GLU A 366 -4.85 18.36 -5.31
N SER A 367 -4.61 18.52 -6.63
CA SER A 367 -3.66 19.51 -7.12
C SER A 367 -4.08 20.96 -6.80
N ALA A 368 -5.37 21.27 -6.82
CA ALA A 368 -5.87 22.58 -6.44
C ALA A 368 -5.67 22.84 -4.94
N GLU A 369 -5.99 21.86 -4.08
CA GLU A 369 -5.75 21.91 -2.64
C GLU A 369 -4.27 22.15 -2.30
N ASN A 370 -3.37 21.45 -2.99
CA ASN A 370 -1.92 21.62 -2.82
C ASN A 370 -1.47 23.03 -3.22
N HIS A 371 -1.89 23.55 -4.37
CA HIS A 371 -1.54 24.92 -4.78
C HIS A 371 -2.10 25.98 -3.83
N ILE A 372 -3.31 25.77 -3.30
CA ILE A 372 -3.89 26.65 -2.27
C ILE A 372 -3.00 26.68 -1.04
N SER A 373 -2.59 25.50 -0.56
CA SER A 373 -1.69 25.36 0.60
C SER A 373 -0.33 26.04 0.36
N GLU A 374 0.27 25.86 -0.82
CA GLU A 374 1.54 26.49 -1.21
C GLU A 374 1.45 28.02 -1.24
N VAL A 375 0.35 28.57 -1.76
CA VAL A 375 0.11 30.02 -1.77
C VAL A 375 -0.02 30.56 -0.35
N HIS A 376 -0.75 29.85 0.53
CA HIS A 376 -0.87 30.22 1.93
C HIS A 376 0.49 30.24 2.62
N GLU A 377 1.28 29.18 2.47
CA GLU A 377 2.62 29.09 3.04
C GLU A 377 3.54 30.23 2.53
N ALA A 378 3.54 30.48 1.22
CA ALA A 378 4.34 31.55 0.64
C ALA A 378 3.94 32.93 1.16
N ALA A 379 2.63 33.20 1.30
CA ALA A 379 2.12 34.45 1.85
C ALA A 379 2.58 34.63 3.31
N TYR A 380 2.53 33.57 4.12
CA TYR A 380 3.05 33.57 5.48
C TYR A 380 4.56 33.86 5.56
N GLN A 381 5.35 33.30 4.64
CA GLN A 381 6.81 33.54 4.61
C GLN A 381 7.19 34.95 4.14
N MET A 382 6.38 35.55 3.26
CA MET A 382 6.63 36.90 2.74
C MET A 382 6.13 38.01 3.68
N ALA A 383 5.20 37.70 4.58
CA ALA A 383 4.59 38.64 5.50
C ALA A 383 5.56 39.12 6.60
N LYS A 384 6.55 39.94 6.23
CA LYS A 384 7.55 40.50 7.17
C LYS A 384 7.00 41.62 8.06
N SER A 385 5.82 42.15 7.76
CA SER A 385 5.25 43.33 8.42
C SER A 385 3.75 43.23 8.71
N LEU A 386 3.14 42.08 8.44
CA LEU A 386 1.74 41.80 8.76
C LEU A 386 1.69 40.80 9.91
N SER A 387 0.70 40.95 10.78
CA SER A 387 0.37 39.94 11.78
C SER A 387 -0.31 38.73 11.12
N SER A 388 -0.26 37.55 11.77
CA SER A 388 -0.89 36.34 11.23
C SER A 388 -2.38 36.52 10.93
N SER A 389 -3.12 37.32 11.72
CA SER A 389 -4.52 37.61 11.45
C SER A 389 -4.76 38.47 10.22
N GLU A 390 -3.84 39.37 9.90
CA GLU A 390 -3.93 40.18 8.67
C GLU A 390 -3.61 39.34 7.43
N VAL A 391 -2.67 38.39 7.54
CA VAL A 391 -2.36 37.42 6.48
C VAL A 391 -3.55 36.48 6.25
N GLU A 392 -4.15 35.92 7.30
CA GLU A 392 -5.37 35.11 7.20
C GLU A 392 -6.53 35.87 6.56
N THR A 393 -6.72 37.14 6.92
CA THR A 393 -7.77 37.98 6.32
C THR A 393 -7.54 38.19 4.82
N LEU A 394 -6.28 38.29 4.38
CA LEU A 394 -5.96 38.40 2.95
C LEU A 394 -6.15 37.07 2.20
N LEU A 395 -5.94 35.94 2.88
CA LEU A 395 -6.02 34.60 2.30
C LEU A 395 -7.41 33.97 2.41
N SER A 396 -8.34 34.58 3.16
CA SER A 396 -9.66 33.99 3.44
C SER A 396 -10.52 33.77 2.19
N GLU A 397 -10.25 34.50 1.11
CA GLU A 397 -10.91 34.31 -0.18
C GLU A 397 -10.21 33.29 -1.09
N PHE A 398 -9.06 32.76 -0.67
CA PHE A 398 -8.28 31.78 -1.42
C PHE A 398 -8.39 30.39 -0.77
N THR A 399 -9.61 29.83 -0.79
CA THR A 399 -9.93 28.51 -0.25
C THR A 399 -10.33 27.56 -1.38
N LEU A 400 -10.50 26.27 -1.08
CA LEU A 400 -10.99 25.34 -2.10
C LEU A 400 -12.38 25.74 -2.59
N GLU A 401 -13.26 26.20 -1.70
CA GLU A 401 -14.63 26.60 -2.04
C GLU A 401 -14.70 27.75 -3.07
N THR A 402 -13.71 28.64 -3.10
CA THR A 402 -13.65 29.76 -4.04
C THR A 402 -12.82 29.44 -5.29
N CYS A 403 -11.79 28.60 -5.15
CA CYS A 403 -10.88 28.23 -6.24
C CYS A 403 -11.35 27.02 -7.05
N TRP A 404 -12.31 26.24 -6.54
CA TRP A 404 -12.82 25.03 -7.18
C TRP A 404 -14.31 25.14 -7.53
N ASP A 405 -14.65 24.84 -8.78
CA ASP A 405 -16.04 24.84 -9.24
C ASP A 405 -16.72 23.51 -8.87
N ALA A 406 -17.30 23.45 -7.66
CA ALA A 406 -18.05 22.30 -7.17
C ALA A 406 -19.28 21.97 -8.04
N GLY A 407 -19.84 22.96 -8.74
CA GLY A 407 -20.94 22.76 -9.68
C GLY A 407 -20.49 22.01 -10.93
N LEU A 408 -19.34 22.38 -11.48
CA LEU A 408 -18.71 21.67 -12.59
C LEU A 408 -18.24 20.27 -12.18
N GLU A 409 -17.69 20.10 -10.96
CA GLU A 409 -17.35 18.79 -10.39
C GLU A 409 -18.58 17.87 -10.38
N THR A 410 -19.66 18.31 -9.73
CA THR A 410 -20.91 17.57 -9.63
C THR A 410 -21.48 17.24 -11.02
N GLY A 411 -21.56 18.24 -11.90
CA GLY A 411 -22.05 18.06 -13.26
C GLY A 411 -21.21 17.08 -14.09
N THR A 412 -19.89 17.05 -13.88
CA THR A 412 -18.99 16.12 -14.56
C THR A 412 -19.20 14.68 -14.08
N LEU A 413 -19.32 14.48 -12.77
CA LEU A 413 -19.62 13.18 -12.15
C LEU A 413 -21.00 12.64 -12.58
N GLU A 414 -22.02 13.51 -12.62
CA GLU A 414 -23.36 13.13 -13.08
C GLU A 414 -23.36 12.73 -14.56
N GLN A 415 -22.62 13.44 -15.41
CA GLN A 415 -22.50 13.12 -16.83
C GLN A 415 -21.76 11.79 -17.06
N SER A 416 -20.66 11.53 -16.34
CA SER A 416 -19.93 10.26 -16.46
C SER A 416 -20.76 9.07 -15.97
N ALA A 417 -21.47 9.23 -14.85
CA ALA A 417 -22.40 8.23 -14.33
C ALA A 417 -23.59 7.99 -15.28
N SER A 418 -24.13 9.06 -15.88
CA SER A 418 -25.20 8.95 -16.89
C SER A 418 -24.72 8.18 -18.13
N TYR A 419 -23.50 8.44 -18.59
CA TYR A 419 -22.90 7.72 -19.71
C TYR A 419 -22.75 6.22 -19.40
N ALA A 420 -22.18 5.88 -18.24
CA ALA A 420 -22.05 4.50 -17.79
C ALA A 420 -23.41 3.79 -17.68
N ARG A 421 -24.43 4.47 -17.13
CA ARG A 421 -25.79 3.95 -17.04
C ARG A 421 -26.39 3.63 -18.40
N LYS A 422 -26.28 4.54 -19.37
CA LYS A 422 -26.79 4.31 -20.75
C LYS A 422 -26.14 3.10 -21.40
N LEU A 423 -24.84 2.88 -21.18
CA LEU A 423 -24.16 1.68 -21.69
C LEU A 423 -24.65 0.39 -21.01
N SER A 424 -24.97 0.44 -19.71
CA SER A 424 -25.61 -0.68 -19.01
C SER A 424 -27.01 -0.96 -19.54
N GLU A 425 -27.82 0.07 -19.77
CA GLU A 425 -29.17 -0.07 -20.35
C GLU A 425 -29.11 -0.69 -21.75
N ILE A 426 -28.15 -0.29 -22.59
CA ILE A 426 -27.91 -0.93 -23.89
C ILE A 426 -27.56 -2.41 -23.73
N ALA A 427 -26.68 -2.75 -22.78
CA ALA A 427 -26.29 -4.12 -22.50
C ALA A 427 -27.49 -4.99 -22.07
N GLU A 428 -28.37 -4.46 -21.22
CA GLU A 428 -29.61 -5.14 -20.79
C GLU A 428 -30.58 -5.39 -21.96
N VAL A 429 -30.74 -4.40 -22.84
CA VAL A 429 -31.58 -4.55 -24.05
C VAL A 429 -31.01 -5.63 -24.98
N LEU A 430 -29.68 -5.66 -25.15
CA LEU A 430 -28.99 -6.67 -25.95
C LEU A 430 -29.22 -8.08 -25.40
N GLU A 431 -29.04 -8.28 -24.10
CA GLU A 431 -29.27 -9.57 -23.43
C GLU A 431 -30.73 -10.02 -23.53
N ALA A 432 -31.68 -9.11 -23.31
CA ALA A 432 -33.10 -9.41 -23.44
C ALA A 432 -33.46 -9.81 -24.88
N ALA A 433 -32.87 -9.16 -25.88
CA ALA A 433 -33.03 -9.53 -27.29
C ALA A 433 -32.42 -10.91 -27.58
N SER A 434 -31.23 -11.19 -27.05
CA SER A 434 -30.57 -12.51 -27.17
C SER A 434 -31.45 -13.62 -26.60
N GLY A 435 -31.97 -13.43 -25.37
CA GLY A 435 -32.85 -14.40 -24.71
C GLY A 435 -34.13 -14.68 -25.52
N LYS A 436 -34.73 -13.65 -26.13
CA LYS A 436 -35.89 -13.82 -27.04
C LYS A 436 -35.55 -14.63 -28.28
N ILE A 437 -34.38 -14.40 -28.89
CA ILE A 437 -33.93 -15.17 -30.06
C ILE A 437 -33.74 -16.65 -29.70
N VAL A 438 -33.09 -16.94 -28.56
CA VAL A 438 -32.88 -18.32 -28.08
C VAL A 438 -34.21 -19.00 -27.76
N ALA A 439 -35.16 -18.29 -27.14
CA ALA A 439 -36.49 -18.84 -26.85
C ALA A 439 -37.26 -19.19 -28.13
N LEU A 440 -37.27 -18.30 -29.12
CA LEU A 440 -37.90 -18.54 -30.42
C LEU A 440 -37.28 -19.74 -31.15
N ASP A 441 -35.95 -19.88 -31.11
CA ASP A 441 -35.27 -21.04 -31.71
C ASP A 441 -35.70 -22.36 -31.06
N LYS A 442 -35.78 -22.39 -29.72
CA LYS A 442 -36.25 -23.57 -28.98
C LYS A 442 -37.71 -23.92 -29.31
N GLU A 443 -38.59 -22.93 -29.39
CA GLU A 443 -39.99 -23.13 -29.77
C GLU A 443 -40.12 -23.70 -31.20
N GLN A 444 -39.36 -23.15 -32.15
CA GLN A 444 -39.33 -23.65 -33.53
C GLN A 444 -38.77 -25.06 -33.60
N ALA A 445 -37.66 -25.34 -32.92
CA ALA A 445 -37.08 -26.68 -32.86
C ALA A 445 -38.08 -27.73 -32.32
N ALA A 446 -38.87 -27.37 -31.30
CA ALA A 446 -39.94 -28.22 -30.78
C ALA A 446 -41.08 -28.42 -31.78
N LEU A 447 -41.53 -27.35 -32.46
CA LEU A 447 -42.57 -27.40 -33.50
C LEU A 447 -42.22 -28.34 -34.67
N PHE A 448 -40.95 -28.42 -35.04
CA PHE A 448 -40.47 -29.26 -36.15
C PHE A 448 -39.97 -30.65 -35.70
N GLY A 449 -40.12 -31.02 -34.42
CA GLY A 449 -39.64 -32.32 -33.90
C GLY A 449 -38.12 -32.49 -33.96
N LEU A 450 -37.39 -31.38 -33.96
CA LEU A 450 -35.92 -31.32 -34.02
C LEU A 450 -35.28 -31.20 -32.62
N SER A 451 -36.08 -31.15 -31.56
CA SER A 451 -35.62 -31.23 -30.17
C SER A 451 -35.14 -32.66 -29.86
N LYS A 452 -33.85 -32.93 -30.07
CA LYS A 452 -33.17 -34.12 -29.55
C LYS A 452 -32.40 -33.79 -28.28
#